data_AF-A0A3D3Q4C6-F1
#
_entry.id   AF-A0A3D3Q4C6-F1
#
_cell.length_a   1.000
_cell.length_b   1.000
_cell.length_c   1.000
_cell.angle_alpha   90.00
_cell.angle_beta   90.00
_cell.angle_gamma   90.00
#
_symmetry.space_group_name_H-M   'P 1'
#
loop_
_entity.id
_entity.type
_entity.pdbx_description
1 polymer ?
#
loop_
_entity_poly.entity_id
_entity_poly.type
_entity_poly.pdbx_seq_one_letter_code
_entity_poly.pdbx_strand_id
1 'polypeptide(L)'
;RWWQGAVRSRLEPIKAFAHTVEDHWAGVIRWHATRISNGVLEGINSLVQAAKRRARGYRTTRNLIAMVYLIAGKLDLASTHTM
;
A
#
# COMPACT_ATOMS: atom_id res chain seq x y z
N ARG A 1 22.62 -13.40 15.65
CA ARG A 1 23.33 -12.68 16.73
C ARG A 1 22.61 -11.41 17.19
N TRP A 2 22.10 -10.56 16.28
CA TRP A 2 21.41 -9.31 16.65
C TRP A 2 20.04 -9.52 17.34
N TRP A 3 19.16 -10.36 16.78
CA TRP A 3 17.81 -10.59 17.31
C TRP A 3 17.82 -11.02 18.79
N GLN A 4 18.70 -11.97 19.16
CA GLN A 4 18.85 -12.41 20.55
C GLN A 4 19.30 -11.30 21.50
N GLY A 5 20.14 -10.36 21.03
CA GLY A 5 20.53 -9.19 21.81
C GLY A 5 19.38 -8.19 21.95
N ALA A 6 18.58 -8.02 20.91
CA ALA A 6 17.41 -7.12 20.91
C ALA A 6 16.31 -7.62 21.88
N VAL A 7 15.98 -8.90 21.85
CA VAL A 7 14.97 -9.51 22.75
C VAL A 7 15.43 -9.52 24.22
N ARG A 8 16.74 -9.66 24.47
CA ARG A 8 17.32 -9.59 25.83
C ARG A 8 17.54 -8.16 26.32
N SER A 9 17.32 -7.15 25.48
CA SER A 9 17.43 -5.75 25.91
C SER A 9 16.39 -5.44 26.98
N ARG A 10 16.68 -4.48 27.86
CA ARG A 10 15.71 -4.00 28.86
C ARG A 10 14.71 -3.00 28.28
N LEU A 11 14.76 -2.75 26.97
CA LEU A 11 13.92 -1.78 26.28
C LEU A 11 12.77 -2.52 25.61
N GLU A 12 11.58 -2.39 26.19
CA GLU A 12 10.36 -2.98 25.63
C GLU A 12 10.10 -2.60 24.16
N PRO A 13 10.35 -1.34 23.72
CA PRO A 13 10.21 -0.98 22.31
C PRO A 13 11.12 -1.79 21.38
N ILE A 14 12.33 -2.14 21.82
CA ILE A 14 13.28 -2.91 21.01
C ILE A 14 12.85 -4.38 20.92
N LYS A 15 12.32 -4.95 22.00
CA LYS A 15 11.78 -6.31 21.97
C LYS A 15 10.59 -6.41 21.02
N ALA A 16 9.65 -5.46 21.13
CA ALA A 16 8.46 -5.42 20.27
C ALA A 16 8.85 -5.31 18.79
N PHE A 17 9.84 -4.46 18.47
CA PHE A 17 10.39 -4.37 17.12
C PHE A 17 11.03 -5.68 16.65
N ALA A 18 11.84 -6.33 17.49
CA ALA A 18 12.50 -7.59 17.16
C ALA A 18 11.50 -8.71 16.85
N HIS A 19 10.42 -8.81 17.62
CA HIS A 19 9.32 -9.74 17.35
C HIS A 19 8.57 -9.37 16.07
N THR A 20 8.30 -8.09 15.82
CA THR A 20 7.64 -7.64 14.59
C THR A 20 8.43 -8.05 13.34
N VAL A 21 9.76 -7.89 13.38
CA VAL A 21 10.66 -8.28 12.29
C VAL A 21 10.70 -9.80 12.10
N GLU A 22 10.67 -10.56 13.19
CA GLU A 22 10.61 -12.03 13.15
C GLU A 22 9.28 -12.51 12.53
N ASP A 23 8.15 -12.00 13.00
CA ASP A 23 6.81 -12.35 12.50
C ASP A 23 6.65 -12.04 11.01
N HIS A 24 7.31 -10.98 10.51
CA HIS A 24 7.21 -10.53 9.12
C HIS A 24 8.46 -10.85 8.27
N TRP A 25 9.35 -11.72 8.75
CA TRP A 25 10.64 -11.99 8.10
C TRP A 25 10.50 -12.41 6.63
N ALA A 26 9.49 -13.22 6.32
CA ALA A 26 9.19 -13.64 4.95
C ALA A 26 8.89 -12.44 4.03
N GLY A 27 8.18 -11.43 4.52
CA GLY A 27 7.89 -10.19 3.79
C GLY A 27 9.15 -9.36 3.57
N VAL A 28 10.02 -9.24 4.58
CA VAL A 28 11.30 -8.53 4.50
C VAL A 28 12.19 -9.12 3.41
N ILE A 29 12.30 -10.45 3.33
CA ILE A 29 13.07 -11.12 2.28
C ILE A 29 12.41 -10.97 0.90
N ARG A 30 11.07 -11.09 0.83
CA ARG A 30 10.33 -10.95 -0.43
C ARG A 30 10.45 -9.56 -1.04
N TRP A 31 10.63 -8.52 -0.21
CA TRP A 31 10.90 -7.17 -0.69
C TRP A 31 12.17 -7.09 -1.54
N HIS A 32 13.21 -7.86 -1.23
CA HIS A 32 14.46 -7.83 -2.02
C HIS A 32 14.24 -8.31 -3.47
N ALA A 33 13.36 -9.29 -3.68
CA ALA A 33 13.03 -9.81 -5.01
C ALA A 33 12.03 -8.90 -5.77
N THR A 34 11.03 -8.38 -5.07
CA THR A 34 9.92 -7.65 -5.70
C THR A 34 10.15 -6.14 -5.77
N ARG A 35 10.98 -5.58 -4.88
CA ARG A 35 11.13 -4.14 -4.59
C ARG A 35 9.81 -3.41 -4.33
N ILE A 36 8.73 -4.13 -4.04
CA ILE A 36 7.41 -3.55 -3.73
C ILE A 36 7.41 -3.16 -2.26
N SER A 37 7.64 -1.88 -1.98
CA SER A 37 7.48 -1.30 -0.65
C SER A 37 6.02 -0.93 -0.37
N ASN A 38 5.71 -0.62 0.89
CA ASN A 38 4.41 -0.07 1.27
C ASN A 38 4.07 1.24 0.52
N GLY A 39 5.07 1.94 -0.04
CA GLY A 39 4.85 3.17 -0.81
C GLY A 39 3.96 2.98 -2.03
N VAL A 40 3.97 1.80 -2.68
CA VAL A 40 3.05 1.50 -3.79
C VAL A 40 1.60 1.42 -3.29
N LEU A 41 1.40 0.74 -2.16
CA LEU A 41 0.09 0.64 -1.49
C LEU A 41 -0.40 2.00 -1.01
N GLU A 42 0.49 2.83 -0.44
CA GLU A 42 0.18 4.19 -0.01
C GLU A 42 -0.19 5.10 -1.19
N GLY A 43 0.50 4.96 -2.33
CA GLY A 43 0.16 5.66 -3.57
C GLY A 43 -1.23 5.30 -4.07
N ILE A 44 -1.56 4.00 -4.14
CA ILE A 44 -2.90 3.53 -4.51
C ILE A 44 -3.95 4.04 -3.52
N ASN A 45 -3.69 3.95 -2.21
CA ASN A 45 -4.61 4.46 -1.20
C ASN A 45 -4.84 5.96 -1.36
N SER A 46 -3.79 6.74 -1.63
CA SER A 46 -3.91 8.19 -1.86
C SER A 46 -4.78 8.51 -3.08
N LEU A 47 -4.65 7.75 -4.18
CA LEU A 47 -5.51 7.87 -5.36
C LEU A 47 -6.98 7.55 -5.03
N VAL A 48 -7.23 6.47 -4.29
CA VAL A 48 -8.59 6.07 -3.85
C VAL A 48 -9.20 7.15 -2.95
N GLN A 49 -8.43 7.71 -2.02
CA GLN A 49 -8.90 8.78 -1.14
C GLN A 49 -9.16 10.07 -1.93
N ALA A 50 -8.31 10.41 -2.90
CA ALA A 50 -8.57 11.54 -3.79
C ALA A 50 -9.86 11.35 -4.60
N ALA A 51 -10.10 10.14 -5.13
CA ALA A 51 -11.33 9.80 -5.84
C ALA A 51 -12.58 9.96 -4.96
N LYS A 52 -12.52 9.50 -3.70
CA LYS A 52 -13.60 9.68 -2.71
C LYS A 52 -13.85 11.15 -2.40
N ARG A 53 -12.79 11.93 -2.14
CA ARG A 53 -12.88 13.37 -1.83
C ARG A 53 -13.49 14.16 -2.99
N ARG A 54 -13.08 13.88 -4.24
CA ARG A 54 -13.62 14.53 -5.44
C ARG A 54 -15.14 14.33 -5.58
N ALA A 55 -15.64 13.14 -5.25
CA ALA A 55 -17.07 12.83 -5.32
C ALA A 55 -17.86 13.25 -4.06
N ARG A 56 -17.19 13.70 -2.99
CA ARG A 56 -17.78 13.84 -1.64
C ARG A 56 -18.41 12.54 -1.12
N GLY A 57 -17.83 11.41 -1.51
CA GLY A 57 -18.36 10.07 -1.26
C GLY A 57 -19.16 9.51 -2.43
N TYR A 58 -19.08 8.19 -2.62
CA TYR A 58 -19.88 7.48 -3.62
C TYR A 58 -21.06 6.79 -2.93
N ARG A 59 -22.24 6.85 -3.57
CA ARG A 59 -23.46 6.18 -3.06
C ARG A 59 -23.36 4.66 -2.99
N THR A 60 -22.53 4.04 -3.84
CA THR A 60 -22.34 2.59 -3.90
C THR A 60 -20.87 2.24 -4.04
N THR A 61 -20.48 1.08 -3.49
CA THR A 61 -19.12 0.53 -3.63
C THR A 61 -18.79 0.25 -5.10
N ARG A 62 -19.78 -0.16 -5.91
CA ARG A 62 -19.60 -0.39 -7.35
C ARG A 62 -19.11 0.86 -8.08
N ASN A 63 -19.68 2.02 -7.76
CA ASN A 63 -19.28 3.29 -8.37
C ASN A 63 -17.89 3.71 -7.92
N LEU A 64 -17.55 3.49 -6.65
CA LEU A 64 -16.19 3.73 -6.16
C LEU A 64 -15.16 2.85 -6.90
N ILE A 65 -15.43 1.55 -7.02
CA ILE A 65 -14.54 0.59 -7.71
C ILE A 65 -14.34 1.02 -9.18
N ALA A 66 -15.42 1.34 -9.89
CA ALA A 66 -15.34 1.79 -11.28
C ALA A 66 -14.49 3.05 -11.43
N MET A 67 -14.63 4.03 -10.52
CA MET A 67 -13.84 5.25 -10.54
C MET A 67 -12.37 5.03 -10.19
N VAL A 68 -12.07 4.10 -9.28
CA VAL A 68 -10.67 3.71 -9.00
C VAL A 68 -10.03 3.09 -10.24
N TYR A 69 -10.73 2.21 -10.95
CA TYR A 69 -10.24 1.66 -12.22
C TYR A 69 -10.06 2.72 -13.29
N LEU A 70 -10.99 3.68 -13.41
CA LEU A 70 -10.89 4.79 -14.36
C LEU A 70 -9.66 5.68 -14.10
N ILE A 71 -9.38 5.98 -12.82
CA ILE A 71 -8.26 6.85 -12.42
C ILE A 71 -6.92 6.12 -12.49
N ALA A 72 -6.85 4.88 -12.02
CA ALA A 72 -5.60 4.11 -11.97
C ALA A 72 -5.27 3.41 -13.29
N GLY A 73 -6.26 3.17 -14.15
CA GLY A 73 -6.14 2.35 -15.35
C GLY A 73 -5.41 3.00 -16.53
N LYS A 74 -4.97 4.27 -16.42
CA LYS A 74 -4.28 5.01 -17.51
C LYS A 74 -4.98 4.87 -18.87
N LEU A 75 -6.31 4.96 -18.87
CA LEU A 75 -7.11 4.82 -20.09
C LEU A 75 -6.85 6.01 -21.01
N ASP A 76 -6.45 5.74 -22.26
CA ASP A 76 -6.30 6.76 -23.29
C ASP A 76 -7.67 7.07 -23.90
N LEU A 77 -8.34 8.07 -23.33
CA LEU A 77 -9.65 8.53 -23.76
C LEU A 77 -9.59 9.46 -24.99
N ALA A 78 -8.40 9.82 -25.48
CA ALA A 78 -8.24 10.74 -26.60
C ALA A 78 -8.49 10.09 -27.97
N SER A 79 -8.39 8.77 -28.06
CA SER A 79 -8.57 8.00 -29.30
C SER A 79 -10.00 7.95 -29.84
N THR A 80 -10.98 8.58 -29.19
CA THR A 80 -12.40 8.55 -29.60
C THR A 80 -12.87 9.80 -30.36
N HIS A 81 -12.02 10.82 -30.56
CA HIS A 81 -12.36 12.00 -31.38
C HIS A 81 -11.50 12.10 -32.64
N THR A 82 -11.65 11.15 -33.57
CA THR A 82 -11.27 11.36 -34.97
C THR A 82 -12.21 10.59 -35.88
N MET A 83 -13.42 11.14 -36.06
CA MET A 83 -14.23 11.02 -37.27
C MET A 83 -14.97 12.34 -37.49
#